data_AF-A0ABD3C2W8-F1
#
_entry.id   AF-A0ABD3C2W8-F1
#
_cell.length_a   1.000
_cell.length_b   1.000
_cell.length_c   1.000
_cell.angle_alpha   90.00
_cell.angle_beta   90.00
_cell.angle_gamma   90.00
#
_symmetry.space_group_name_H-M   'P 1'
#
loop_
_entity.id
_entity.type
_entity.pdbx_description
1 polymer ?
#
loop_
_entity_poly.entity_id
_entity_poly.type
_entity_poly.pdbx_seq_one_letter_code
_entity_poly.pdbx_strand_id
1 'polypeptide(L)'
;MAATTTLFLSLFLLFLARAQSQTRPTPAAPPPASDFCNGIFLSYTYTGGSPTTPKDDPGGSSSHQRSEVGLYQNVALKLKEAILYGVSLEDIKKELFNEVEQESEKLAQKFEENILDATKNYEKVVVDKKEIEGLPFTTLALAAETAISKGYDNVNAGPWIITLDGPIYRSVMQHAHNRSLREDIYCAYVSRASEGPLNNTPIIERILELRLEKAKLLGHVNYAEL
;
A
#
# COMPACT_ATOMS: atom_id res chain seq x y z
N MET A 1 53.26 19.86 31.29
CA MET A 1 53.80 18.53 30.95
C MET A 1 52.97 17.98 29.81
N ALA A 2 53.32 18.39 28.60
CA ALA A 2 52.88 17.77 27.36
C ALA A 2 53.86 16.62 27.02
N ALA A 3 53.42 15.67 26.20
CA ALA A 3 54.26 14.74 25.43
C ALA A 3 54.59 13.34 26.02
N THR A 4 53.67 12.66 26.71
CA THR A 4 53.89 11.21 27.03
C THR A 4 52.72 10.26 26.76
N THR A 5 51.55 10.72 26.33
CA THR A 5 50.37 9.85 26.08
C THR A 5 50.11 9.51 24.61
N THR A 6 50.99 9.90 23.68
CA THR A 6 50.85 9.64 22.23
C THR A 6 51.67 8.46 21.70
N LEU A 7 52.44 7.75 22.53
CA LEU A 7 53.33 6.68 22.05
C LEU A 7 52.87 5.23 22.32
N PHE A 8 51.80 5.01 23.10
CA PHE A 8 51.27 3.65 23.34
C PHE A 8 50.16 3.24 22.36
N LEU A 9 49.63 4.16 21.56
CA LEU A 9 48.58 3.87 20.58
C LEU A 9 49.12 3.53 19.18
N SER A 10 50.44 3.61 18.96
CA SER A 10 51.08 3.38 17.66
C SER A 10 51.65 1.96 17.48
N LEU A 11 51.69 1.13 18.53
CA LEU A 11 52.25 -0.23 18.48
C LEU A 11 51.22 -1.36 18.54
N PHE A 12 49.92 -1.03 18.59
CA PHE A 12 48.83 -2.01 18.46
C PHE A 12 48.33 -2.16 17.01
N LEU A 13 48.82 -1.32 16.09
CA LEU A 13 48.42 -1.28 14.68
C LEU A 13 49.27 -2.18 13.75
N LEU A 14 50.15 -3.03 14.30
CA LEU A 14 51.10 -3.84 13.51
C LEU A 14 51.02 -5.35 13.74
N PHE A 15 50.01 -5.86 14.45
CA PHE A 15 49.86 -7.31 14.73
C PHE A 15 48.54 -7.97 14.28
N LEU A 16 47.85 -7.37 13.29
CA LEU A 16 46.71 -8.01 12.61
C LEU A 16 46.88 -8.00 11.08
N ALA A 17 48.09 -8.31 10.61
CA ALA A 17 48.32 -8.73 9.24
C ALA A 17 48.19 -10.27 9.15
N ARG A 18 46.95 -10.78 9.03
CA ARG A 18 46.56 -11.96 8.23
C ARG A 18 45.19 -12.49 8.67
N ALA A 19 44.16 -12.00 8.01
CA ALA A 19 42.99 -12.81 7.68
C ALA A 19 42.44 -12.25 6.37
N GLN A 20 43.09 -12.59 5.25
CA GLN A 20 42.46 -12.47 3.94
C GLN A 20 41.28 -13.45 3.93
N SER A 21 40.08 -12.97 4.27
CA SER A 21 38.87 -13.71 3.94
C SER A 21 38.76 -13.71 2.42
N GLN A 22 39.07 -14.86 1.81
CA GLN A 22 38.72 -15.09 0.42
C GLN A 22 37.20 -15.14 0.32
N THR A 23 36.55 -14.00 0.10
CA THR A 23 35.17 -13.98 -0.40
C THR A 23 35.24 -14.45 -1.84
N ARG A 24 34.79 -15.68 -2.11
CA ARG A 24 34.51 -16.09 -3.49
C ARG A 24 33.58 -15.03 -4.11
N PRO A 25 33.87 -14.55 -5.34
CA PRO A 25 32.95 -13.64 -6.01
C PRO A 25 31.62 -14.37 -6.19
N THR A 26 30.55 -13.81 -5.64
CA THR A 26 29.20 -14.26 -5.95
C THR A 26 29.00 -14.08 -7.45
N PRO A 27 28.63 -15.13 -8.21
CA PRO A 27 28.32 -14.95 -9.62
C PRO A 27 27.19 -13.91 -9.72
N ALA A 28 27.37 -12.93 -10.61
CA ALA A 28 26.36 -11.92 -10.86
C ALA A 28 25.04 -12.60 -11.22
N ALA A 29 23.94 -12.14 -10.60
CA ALA A 29 22.61 -12.64 -10.93
C ALA A 29 22.41 -12.53 -12.46
N PRO A 30 21.90 -13.58 -13.13
CA PRO A 30 21.57 -13.45 -14.54
C PRO A 30 20.56 -12.30 -14.69
N PRO A 31 20.66 -11.50 -15.75
CA PRO A 31 19.67 -10.45 -16.00
C PRO A 31 18.27 -11.09 -16.02
N PRO A 32 17.24 -10.42 -15.47
CA PRO A 32 15.88 -10.93 -15.60
C PRO A 32 15.61 -11.16 -17.08
N ALA A 33 15.00 -12.29 -17.42
CA ALA A 33 14.57 -12.57 -18.77
C ALA A 33 13.67 -11.42 -19.21
N SER A 34 14.23 -10.52 -20.01
CA SER A 34 13.48 -9.57 -20.79
C SER A 34 12.67 -10.42 -21.76
N ASP A 35 11.38 -10.55 -21.49
CA ASP A 35 10.35 -10.42 -22.50
C ASP A 35 9.01 -10.19 -21.81
N PHE A 36 8.70 -8.90 -21.72
CA PHE A 36 7.40 -8.33 -21.46
C PHE A 36 6.41 -8.84 -22.50
N CYS A 37 5.46 -9.69 -22.11
CA CYS A 37 4.09 -9.72 -22.63
C CYS A 37 3.18 -10.58 -21.72
N ASN A 38 2.30 -9.92 -20.97
CA ASN A 38 1.00 -10.38 -20.46
C ASN A 38 0.91 -11.75 -19.74
N GLY A 39 1.63 -11.88 -18.63
CA GLY A 39 0.93 -12.08 -17.35
C GLY A 39 0.41 -13.47 -16.96
N ILE A 40 0.76 -14.56 -17.64
CA ILE A 40 0.54 -15.92 -17.10
C ILE A 40 1.86 -16.68 -17.04
N PHE A 41 2.58 -16.53 -15.93
CA PHE A 41 3.72 -17.39 -15.60
C PHE A 41 3.22 -18.67 -14.94
N LEU A 42 3.42 -19.80 -15.61
CA LEU A 42 3.45 -21.11 -14.95
C LEU A 42 4.89 -21.38 -14.49
N SER A 43 5.27 -20.84 -13.33
CA SER A 43 6.49 -21.28 -12.66
C SER A 43 6.18 -22.52 -11.82
N TYR A 44 6.64 -23.69 -12.28
CA TYR A 44 6.74 -24.86 -11.43
C TYR A 44 8.10 -24.81 -10.74
N THR A 45 8.12 -24.54 -9.43
CA THR A 45 9.33 -24.68 -8.62
C THR A 45 9.49 -26.16 -8.24
N TYR A 46 10.33 -26.88 -8.97
CA TYR A 46 10.80 -28.20 -8.56
C TYR A 46 11.83 -28.04 -7.45
N THR A 47 11.39 -28.01 -6.19
CA THR A 47 12.31 -28.12 -5.05
C THR A 47 12.67 -29.59 -4.89
N GLY A 48 13.92 -29.92 -5.21
CA GLY A 48 14.44 -31.28 -5.35
C GLY A 48 13.91 -32.31 -4.33
N GLY A 49 13.18 -33.30 -4.84
CA GLY A 49 12.99 -34.60 -4.20
C GLY A 49 13.91 -35.63 -4.83
N SER A 50 14.56 -36.46 -4.01
CA SER A 50 15.24 -37.67 -4.49
C SER A 50 14.21 -38.66 -5.06
N PRO A 51 14.54 -39.48 -6.07
CA PRO A 51 13.62 -40.49 -6.58
C PRO A 51 13.37 -41.53 -5.49
N THR A 52 12.19 -41.52 -4.87
CA THR A 52 11.77 -42.61 -4.00
C THR A 52 11.44 -43.79 -4.89
N THR A 53 12.16 -44.90 -4.73
CA THR A 53 11.80 -46.16 -5.38
C THR A 53 10.38 -46.56 -4.96
N PRO A 54 9.59 -47.20 -5.84
CA PRO A 54 8.27 -47.66 -5.48
C PRO A 54 8.43 -48.74 -4.41
N LYS A 55 8.12 -48.42 -3.16
CA LYS A 55 7.76 -49.43 -2.18
C LYS A 55 6.27 -49.63 -2.31
N ASP A 56 5.88 -50.85 -2.58
CA ASP A 56 4.51 -51.32 -2.55
C ASP A 56 3.88 -50.96 -1.20
N ASP A 57 3.13 -49.86 -1.16
CA ASP A 57 2.31 -49.46 -0.03
C ASP A 57 0.86 -49.82 -0.38
N PRO A 58 0.23 -50.81 0.28
CA PRO A 58 -1.13 -51.22 -0.03
C PRO A 58 -2.19 -50.26 0.52
N GLY A 59 -1.79 -49.09 1.04
CA GLY A 59 -2.66 -48.07 1.60
C GLY A 59 -2.72 -46.80 0.77
N GLY A 60 -3.43 -46.81 -0.36
CA GLY A 60 -3.80 -45.58 -1.05
C GLY A 60 -4.66 -44.71 -0.13
N SER A 61 -4.08 -43.70 0.52
CA SER A 61 -4.89 -42.75 1.29
C SER A 61 -4.24 -41.37 1.47
N SER A 62 -4.93 -40.37 0.91
CA SER A 62 -5.01 -38.97 1.33
C SER A 62 -3.95 -37.96 0.90
N SER A 63 -2.66 -38.27 0.84
CA SER A 63 -1.63 -37.23 0.62
C SER A 63 -1.49 -36.78 -0.85
N HIS A 64 -1.53 -37.71 -1.81
CA HIS A 64 -1.48 -37.41 -3.25
C HIS A 64 -2.78 -36.82 -3.80
N GLN A 65 -3.94 -37.23 -3.27
CA GLN A 65 -5.23 -36.65 -3.66
C GLN A 65 -5.38 -35.19 -3.21
N ARG A 66 -4.74 -34.79 -2.09
CA ARG A 66 -4.82 -33.40 -1.60
C ARG A 66 -4.04 -32.41 -2.47
N SER A 67 -2.92 -32.83 -3.06
CA SER A 67 -2.14 -32.00 -3.98
C SER A 67 -2.81 -31.82 -5.35
N GLU A 68 -3.48 -32.87 -5.86
CA GLU A 68 -4.18 -32.79 -7.14
C GLU A 68 -5.42 -31.89 -7.06
N VAL A 69 -6.26 -32.02 -6.02
CA VAL A 69 -7.44 -31.16 -5.83
C VAL A 69 -7.06 -29.68 -5.73
N GLY A 70 -5.96 -29.37 -5.02
CA GLY A 70 -5.43 -28.00 -4.95
C GLY A 70 -4.97 -27.48 -6.32
N LEU A 71 -4.35 -28.34 -7.14
CA LEU A 71 -3.90 -27.98 -8.48
C LEU A 71 -5.08 -27.69 -9.42
N TYR A 72 -6.11 -28.53 -9.43
CA TYR A 72 -7.32 -28.31 -10.25
C TYR A 72 -8.04 -27.02 -9.87
N GLN A 73 -8.13 -26.71 -8.58
CA GLN A 73 -8.76 -25.49 -8.12
C GLN A 73 -7.98 -24.23 -8.54
N ASN A 74 -6.65 -24.28 -8.50
CA ASN A 74 -5.81 -23.19 -9.00
C ASN A 74 -5.94 -22.97 -10.50
N VAL A 75 -6.03 -24.05 -11.29
CA VAL A 75 -6.24 -23.95 -12.74
C VAL A 75 -7.61 -23.36 -13.05
N ALA A 76 -8.65 -23.79 -12.34
CA ALA A 76 -10.00 -23.24 -12.49
C ALA A 76 -10.07 -21.75 -12.14
N LEU A 77 -9.39 -21.33 -11.07
CA LEU A 77 -9.30 -19.92 -10.68
C LEU A 77 -8.58 -19.08 -11.74
N LYS A 78 -7.43 -19.54 -12.24
CA LYS A 78 -6.69 -18.84 -13.31
C LYS A 78 -7.48 -18.71 -14.61
N LEU A 79 -8.23 -19.76 -14.97
CA LEU A 79 -9.11 -19.70 -16.14
C LEU A 79 -10.25 -18.70 -15.93
N LYS A 80 -10.86 -18.70 -14.75
CA LYS A 80 -11.89 -17.72 -14.39
C LYS A 80 -11.34 -16.29 -14.46
N GLU A 81 -10.16 -16.04 -13.88
CA GLU A 81 -9.47 -14.75 -13.98
C GLU A 81 -9.24 -14.35 -15.44
N ALA A 82 -8.72 -15.25 -16.29
CA ALA A 82 -8.48 -14.96 -17.69
C ALA A 82 -9.78 -14.57 -18.44
N ILE A 83 -10.90 -15.23 -18.16
CA ILE A 83 -12.21 -14.87 -18.72
C ILE A 83 -12.64 -13.48 -18.24
N LEU A 84 -12.48 -13.18 -16.95
CA LEU A 84 -12.80 -11.87 -16.37
C LEU A 84 -11.87 -10.74 -16.86
N TYR A 85 -10.67 -11.09 -17.33
CA TYR A 85 -9.75 -10.20 -18.04
C TYR A 85 -10.06 -10.07 -19.54
N GLY A 86 -11.21 -10.57 -20.01
CA GLY A 86 -11.67 -10.39 -21.37
C GLY A 86 -10.92 -11.21 -22.42
N VAL A 87 -10.20 -12.28 -22.03
CA VAL A 87 -9.45 -13.13 -22.98
C VAL A 87 -10.36 -13.80 -24.02
N SER A 88 -11.64 -14.00 -23.70
CA SER A 88 -12.64 -14.59 -24.60
C SER A 88 -13.36 -13.57 -25.50
N LEU A 89 -13.03 -12.29 -25.43
CA LEU A 89 -13.68 -11.24 -26.22
C LEU A 89 -13.14 -11.21 -27.66
N GLU A 90 -14.04 -10.92 -28.61
CA GLU A 90 -13.68 -10.59 -30.00
C GLU A 90 -12.85 -9.30 -30.05
N ASP A 91 -12.01 -9.14 -31.08
CA ASP A 91 -10.98 -8.09 -31.17
C ASP A 91 -11.51 -6.67 -30.86
N ILE A 92 -12.64 -6.27 -31.43
CA ILE A 92 -13.25 -4.95 -31.19
C ILE A 92 -13.68 -4.78 -29.72
N LYS A 93 -14.30 -5.81 -29.13
CA LYS A 93 -14.72 -5.77 -27.72
C LYS A 93 -13.52 -5.78 -26.78
N LYS A 94 -12.43 -6.44 -27.18
CA LYS A 94 -11.19 -6.50 -26.44
C LYS A 94 -10.46 -5.15 -26.41
N GLU A 95 -10.45 -4.41 -27.52
CA GLU A 95 -9.94 -3.04 -27.56
C GLU A 95 -10.71 -2.13 -26.60
N LEU A 96 -12.05 -2.12 -26.71
CA LEU A 96 -12.91 -1.36 -25.80
C LEU A 96 -12.70 -1.76 -24.33
N PHE A 97 -12.56 -3.05 -24.05
CA PHE A 97 -12.29 -3.55 -22.70
C PHE A 97 -10.97 -2.99 -22.15
N ASN A 98 -9.90 -3.01 -22.95
CA ASN A 98 -8.61 -2.48 -22.52
C ASN A 98 -8.64 -0.98 -22.27
N GLU A 99 -9.36 -0.21 -23.10
CA GLU A 99 -9.57 1.23 -22.91
C GLU A 99 -10.32 1.51 -21.60
N VAL A 100 -11.40 0.75 -21.33
CA VAL A 100 -12.18 0.85 -20.09
C VAL A 100 -11.31 0.55 -18.87
N GLU A 101 -10.49 -0.50 -18.91
CA GLU A 101 -9.59 -0.84 -17.80
C GLU A 101 -8.55 0.25 -17.56
N GLN A 102 -7.89 0.74 -18.61
CA GLN A 102 -6.89 1.80 -18.49
C GLN A 102 -7.48 3.09 -17.92
N GLU A 103 -8.66 3.49 -18.39
CA GLU A 103 -9.34 4.68 -17.86
C GLU A 103 -9.75 4.47 -16.40
N SER A 104 -10.30 3.29 -16.06
CA SER A 104 -10.69 2.95 -14.70
C SER A 104 -9.52 2.98 -13.72
N GLU A 105 -8.37 2.41 -14.09
CA GLU A 105 -7.14 2.42 -13.27
C GLU A 105 -6.65 3.85 -13.05
N LYS A 106 -6.60 4.66 -14.12
CA LYS A 106 -6.20 6.08 -14.04
C LYS A 106 -7.11 6.88 -13.11
N LEU A 107 -8.42 6.67 -13.22
CA LEU A 107 -9.40 7.35 -12.38
C LEU A 107 -9.34 6.90 -10.92
N ALA A 108 -9.11 5.61 -10.66
CA ALA A 108 -8.91 5.09 -9.32
C ALA A 108 -7.67 5.70 -8.64
N GLN A 109 -6.55 5.78 -9.37
CA GLN A 109 -5.36 6.47 -8.88
C GLN A 109 -5.66 7.95 -8.58
N LYS A 110 -6.34 8.65 -9.51
CA LYS A 110 -6.67 10.06 -9.33
C LYS A 110 -7.60 10.31 -8.13
N PHE A 111 -8.55 9.41 -7.90
CA PHE A 111 -9.45 9.44 -6.75
C PHE A 111 -8.67 9.39 -5.42
N GLU A 112 -7.71 8.47 -5.30
CA GLU A 112 -6.87 8.30 -4.11
C GLU A 112 -5.93 9.51 -3.90
N GLU A 113 -5.30 9.99 -4.97
CA GLU A 113 -4.46 11.20 -4.94
C GLU A 113 -5.24 12.41 -4.42
N ASN A 114 -6.46 12.64 -4.94
CA ASN A 114 -7.31 13.74 -4.50
C ASN A 114 -7.68 13.65 -3.02
N ILE A 115 -7.94 12.44 -2.49
CA ILE A 115 -8.22 12.23 -1.06
C ILE A 115 -6.98 12.53 -0.22
N LEU A 116 -5.81 12.07 -0.65
CA LEU A 116 -4.56 12.30 0.04
C LEU A 116 -4.25 13.81 0.11
N ASP A 117 -4.40 14.52 -1.01
CA ASP A 117 -4.17 15.95 -1.09
C ASP A 117 -5.21 16.72 -0.26
N ALA A 118 -6.50 16.35 -0.33
CA ALA A 118 -7.54 16.97 0.50
C ALA A 118 -7.28 16.79 2.00
N THR A 119 -6.76 15.62 2.39
CA THR A 119 -6.40 15.33 3.78
C THR A 119 -5.18 16.15 4.23
N LYS A 120 -4.17 16.32 3.36
CA LYS A 120 -2.94 17.10 3.66
C LYS A 120 -3.15 18.62 3.64
N ASN A 121 -4.06 19.11 2.81
CA ASN A 121 -4.30 20.55 2.64
C ASN A 121 -5.13 21.15 3.79
N TYR A 122 -5.81 20.31 4.58
CA TYR A 122 -6.59 20.80 5.71
C TYR A 122 -5.70 21.02 6.94
N GLU A 123 -5.73 22.24 7.46
CA GLU A 123 -5.05 22.62 8.70
C GLU A 123 -5.97 23.55 9.51
N LYS A 124 -6.25 23.18 10.76
CA LYS A 124 -6.89 24.08 11.73
C LYS A 124 -5.90 24.42 12.83
N VAL A 125 -5.43 25.67 12.84
CA VAL A 125 -4.56 26.19 13.89
C VAL A 125 -5.41 26.54 15.12
N VAL A 126 -5.10 25.91 16.24
CA VAL A 126 -5.77 26.15 17.54
C VAL A 126 -4.76 26.74 18.50
N VAL A 127 -5.08 27.93 19.03
CA VAL A 127 -4.22 28.68 19.98
C VAL A 127 -4.79 28.61 21.40
N ASP A 128 -6.12 28.63 21.54
CA ASP A 128 -6.76 28.56 22.85
C ASP A 128 -6.75 27.13 23.41
N LYS A 129 -6.12 26.96 24.58
CA LYS A 129 -6.08 25.69 25.31
C LYS A 129 -7.48 25.18 25.69
N LYS A 130 -8.48 26.05 25.82
CA LYS A 130 -9.86 25.62 26.10
C LYS A 130 -10.48 24.87 24.93
N GLU A 131 -10.07 25.16 23.69
CA GLU A 131 -10.65 24.50 22.53
C GLU A 131 -10.22 23.03 22.40
N ILE A 132 -9.04 22.69 22.93
CA ILE A 132 -8.47 21.34 22.91
C ILE A 132 -8.72 20.53 24.19
N GLU A 133 -9.59 21.02 25.08
CA GLU A 133 -9.89 20.34 26.34
C GLU A 133 -10.44 18.93 26.10
N GLY A 134 -9.95 17.96 26.88
CA GLY A 134 -10.32 16.55 26.77
C GLY A 134 -9.42 15.74 25.85
N LEU A 135 -8.66 16.37 24.93
CA LEU A 135 -7.75 15.64 24.04
C LEU A 135 -6.62 14.93 24.82
N PRO A 136 -6.33 13.65 24.50
CA PRO A 136 -5.20 12.94 25.07
C PRO A 136 -3.87 13.63 24.75
N PHE A 137 -2.91 13.51 25.68
CA PHE A 137 -1.57 14.07 25.51
C PHE A 137 -0.89 13.62 24.21
N THR A 138 -1.09 12.36 23.79
CA THR A 138 -0.53 11.83 22.54
C THR A 138 -1.01 12.59 21.32
N THR A 139 -2.29 12.98 21.27
CA THR A 139 -2.85 13.78 20.17
C THR A 139 -2.33 15.20 20.21
N LEU A 140 -2.23 15.80 21.40
CA LEU A 140 -1.66 17.14 21.55
C LEU A 140 -0.19 17.18 21.13
N ALA A 141 0.58 16.14 21.44
CA ALA A 141 1.98 16.03 21.01
C ALA A 141 2.10 15.97 19.48
N LEU A 142 1.29 15.14 18.81
CA LEU A 142 1.28 15.05 17.34
C LEU A 142 0.86 16.36 16.67
N ALA A 143 -0.18 17.02 17.20
CA ALA A 143 -0.63 18.31 16.69
C ALA A 143 0.41 19.42 16.89
N ALA A 144 1.16 19.38 18.00
CA ALA A 144 2.24 20.31 18.26
C ALA A 144 3.47 20.03 17.39
N GLU A 145 3.83 18.77 17.16
CA GLU A 145 4.88 18.37 16.21
C GLU A 145 4.56 18.86 14.79
N THR A 146 3.31 18.72 14.38
CA THR A 146 2.82 19.25 13.10
C THR A 146 3.00 20.77 13.04
N ALA A 147 2.68 21.50 14.12
CA ALA A 147 2.94 22.94 14.22
C ALA A 147 4.43 23.28 14.05
N ILE A 148 5.34 22.55 14.70
CA ILE A 148 6.79 22.76 14.54
C ILE A 148 7.20 22.60 13.08
N SER A 149 6.74 21.52 12.42
CA SER A 149 7.08 21.27 11.01
C SER A 149 6.58 22.38 10.05
N LYS A 150 5.59 23.15 10.49
CA LYS A 150 4.99 24.28 9.75
C LYS A 150 5.59 25.64 10.17
N GLY A 151 6.61 25.65 11.02
CA GLY A 151 7.36 26.83 11.40
C GLY A 151 6.88 27.53 12.68
N TYR A 152 6.09 26.86 13.53
CA TYR A 152 5.71 27.41 14.84
C TYR A 152 6.72 26.99 15.92
N ASP A 153 7.28 27.96 16.64
CA ASP A 153 8.41 27.72 17.56
C ASP A 153 8.02 27.20 18.96
N ASN A 154 6.74 27.26 19.35
CA ASN A 154 6.30 26.94 20.71
C ASN A 154 5.42 25.69 20.76
N VAL A 155 5.93 24.64 21.40
CA VAL A 155 5.31 23.30 21.49
C VAL A 155 4.57 23.11 22.82
N ASN A 156 5.02 23.80 23.87
CA ASN A 156 4.62 23.49 25.24
C ASN A 156 3.30 24.17 25.66
N ALA A 157 2.86 25.19 24.91
CA ALA A 157 1.64 25.94 25.19
C ALA A 157 0.78 26.22 23.94
N GLY A 158 1.08 25.54 22.82
CA GLY A 158 0.48 25.82 21.52
C GLY A 158 1.31 26.81 20.69
N PRO A 159 0.97 26.97 19.40
CA PRO A 159 -0.25 26.48 18.76
C PRO A 159 -0.25 24.98 18.41
N TRP A 160 -1.44 24.39 18.31
CA TRP A 160 -1.66 23.02 17.83
C TRP A 160 -2.27 23.07 16.43
N ILE A 161 -1.72 22.30 15.49
CA ILE A 161 -2.33 22.13 14.17
C ILE A 161 -3.12 20.82 14.16
N ILE A 162 -4.43 20.94 14.04
CA ILE A 162 -5.33 19.80 13.88
C ILE A 162 -5.49 19.51 12.38
N THR A 163 -5.10 18.29 12.00
CA THR A 163 -5.18 17.75 10.64
C THR A 163 -6.25 16.66 10.54
N LEU A 164 -6.52 16.17 9.32
CA LEU A 164 -7.54 15.15 9.04
C LEU A 164 -6.98 13.72 8.97
N ASP A 165 -5.72 13.50 9.36
CA ASP A 165 -5.17 12.14 9.45
C ASP A 165 -5.95 11.29 10.45
N GLY A 166 -6.00 9.98 10.18
CA GLY A 166 -6.84 9.04 10.93
C GLY A 166 -6.65 9.11 12.46
N PRO A 167 -5.41 9.12 12.99
CA PRO A 167 -5.17 9.25 14.42
C PRO A 167 -5.69 10.55 15.05
N ILE A 168 -5.40 11.71 14.46
CA ILE A 168 -5.85 13.01 15.00
C ILE A 168 -7.37 13.12 14.90
N TYR A 169 -7.96 12.86 13.72
CA TYR A 169 -9.41 12.92 13.51
C TYR A 169 -10.17 12.06 14.54
N ARG A 170 -9.75 10.80 14.70
CA ARG A 170 -10.41 9.85 15.61
C ARG A 170 -10.35 10.36 17.05
N SER A 171 -9.21 10.87 17.48
CA SER A 171 -9.04 11.39 18.82
C SER A 171 -9.90 12.61 19.10
N VAL A 172 -9.99 13.55 18.14
CA VAL A 172 -10.88 14.72 18.25
C VAL A 172 -12.33 14.29 18.39
N MET A 173 -12.80 13.34 17.59
CA MET A 173 -14.18 12.85 17.68
C MET A 173 -14.49 12.14 18.99
N GLN A 174 -13.51 11.44 19.57
CA GLN A 174 -13.70 10.62 20.77
C GLN A 174 -13.54 11.41 22.07
N HIS A 175 -12.66 12.41 22.10
CA HIS A 175 -12.18 12.98 23.36
C HIS A 175 -12.33 14.50 23.48
N ALA A 176 -12.43 15.25 22.38
CA ALA A 176 -12.56 16.71 22.47
C ALA A 176 -13.87 17.07 23.16
N HIS A 177 -13.82 17.87 24.23
CA HIS A 177 -15.01 18.36 24.93
C HIS A 177 -15.74 19.44 24.11
N ASN A 178 -14.98 20.27 23.37
CA ASN A 178 -15.52 21.35 22.55
C ASN A 178 -16.36 20.83 21.37
N ARG A 179 -17.68 21.07 21.41
CA ARG A 179 -18.62 20.67 20.35
C ARG A 179 -18.31 21.34 19.01
N SER A 180 -17.97 22.63 19.02
CA SER A 180 -17.68 23.36 17.79
C SER A 180 -16.43 22.84 17.11
N LEU A 181 -15.39 22.49 17.87
CA LEU A 181 -14.21 21.82 17.31
C LEU A 181 -14.56 20.48 16.66
N ARG A 182 -15.41 19.67 17.31
CA ARG A 182 -15.86 18.39 16.70
C ARG A 182 -16.67 18.63 15.43
N GLU A 183 -17.55 19.62 15.42
CA GLU A 183 -18.36 19.97 14.26
C GLU A 183 -17.50 20.42 13.07
N ASP A 184 -16.58 21.35 13.28
CA ASP A 184 -15.65 21.84 12.25
C ASP A 184 -14.85 20.69 11.62
N ILE A 185 -14.25 19.84 12.47
CA ILE A 185 -13.39 18.74 12.03
C ILE A 185 -14.22 17.63 11.36
N TYR A 186 -15.41 17.34 11.86
CA TYR A 186 -16.32 16.38 11.24
C TYR A 186 -16.73 16.84 9.83
N CYS A 187 -17.21 18.08 9.71
CA CYS A 187 -17.63 18.66 8.43
C CYS A 187 -16.47 18.60 7.43
N ALA A 188 -15.28 19.04 7.83
CA ALA A 188 -14.09 18.98 6.99
C ALA A 188 -13.73 17.54 6.57
N TYR A 189 -13.87 16.56 7.46
CA TYR A 189 -13.56 15.16 7.17
C TYR A 189 -14.52 14.51 6.18
N VAL A 190 -15.83 14.80 6.29
CA VAL A 190 -16.86 14.21 5.41
C VAL A 190 -16.95 14.90 4.05
N SER A 191 -16.52 16.16 3.95
CA SER A 191 -16.46 16.90 2.69
C SER A 191 -15.08 16.83 2.01
N ARG A 192 -14.20 15.90 2.43
CA ARG A 192 -12.90 15.73 1.77
C ARG A 192 -13.10 15.34 0.32
N ALA A 193 -12.34 15.99 -0.56
CA ALA A 193 -12.34 15.72 -1.99
C ALA A 193 -13.75 15.81 -2.62
N SER A 194 -14.63 16.69 -2.11
CA SER A 194 -15.98 16.88 -2.66
C SER A 194 -16.19 18.20 -3.41
N GLU A 195 -15.18 19.08 -3.44
CA GLU A 195 -15.29 20.40 -4.03
C GLU A 195 -13.99 20.87 -4.69
N GLY A 196 -14.11 21.90 -5.54
CA GLY A 196 -12.97 22.52 -6.21
C GLY A 196 -12.15 21.55 -7.08
N PRO A 197 -10.82 21.74 -7.16
CA PRO A 197 -9.96 20.94 -8.04
C PRO A 197 -9.73 19.49 -7.56
N LEU A 198 -10.10 19.19 -6.31
CA LEU A 198 -9.98 17.86 -5.72
C LEU A 198 -11.32 17.11 -5.70
N ASN A 199 -12.35 17.63 -6.38
CA ASN A 199 -13.68 17.02 -6.39
C ASN A 199 -13.68 15.64 -7.06
N ASN A 200 -14.01 14.62 -6.29
CA ASN A 200 -14.12 13.23 -6.72
C ASN A 200 -15.52 12.84 -7.20
N THR A 201 -16.53 13.70 -7.06
CA THR A 201 -17.90 13.42 -7.56
C THR A 201 -17.91 13.02 -9.04
N PRO A 202 -17.33 13.80 -9.98
CA PRO A 202 -17.31 13.41 -11.40
C PRO A 202 -16.43 12.18 -11.67
N ILE A 203 -15.40 11.95 -10.85
CA ILE A 203 -14.54 10.76 -10.96
C ILE A 203 -15.33 9.50 -10.59
N ILE A 204 -16.11 9.55 -9.51
CA ILE A 204 -16.98 8.45 -9.09
C ILE A 204 -18.00 8.14 -10.17
N GLU A 205 -18.68 9.17 -10.70
CA GLU A 205 -19.67 9.01 -11.78
C GLU A 205 -19.06 8.28 -12.98
N ARG A 206 -17.88 8.71 -13.44
CA ARG A 206 -17.19 8.07 -14.56
C ARG A 206 -16.75 6.64 -14.26
N ILE A 207 -16.24 6.37 -13.05
CA ILE A 207 -15.89 5.00 -12.61
C ILE A 207 -17.12 4.08 -12.64
N LEU A 208 -18.29 4.57 -12.22
CA LEU A 208 -19.53 3.78 -12.22
C LEU A 208 -20.00 3.46 -13.66
N GLU A 209 -19.89 4.42 -14.58
CA GLU A 209 -20.16 4.19 -16.01
C GLU A 209 -19.22 3.11 -16.58
N LEU A 210 -17.91 3.27 -16.39
CA LEU A 210 -16.89 2.33 -16.86
C LEU A 210 -17.10 0.93 -16.30
N ARG A 211 -17.45 0.81 -15.02
CA ARG A 211 -17.77 -0.49 -14.38
C ARG A 211 -18.98 -1.16 -15.01
N LEU A 212 -20.02 -0.38 -15.36
CA LEU A 212 -21.18 -0.90 -16.07
C LEU A 212 -20.83 -1.32 -17.51
N GLU A 213 -20.03 -0.53 -18.22
CA GLU A 213 -19.52 -0.86 -19.56
C GLU A 213 -18.72 -2.16 -19.54
N LYS A 214 -17.78 -2.31 -18.60
CA LYS A 214 -17.00 -3.54 -18.38
C LYS A 214 -17.91 -4.76 -18.17
N ALA A 215 -18.89 -4.65 -17.28
CA ALA A 215 -19.82 -5.74 -16.99
C ALA A 215 -20.59 -6.17 -18.26
N LYS A 216 -21.09 -5.20 -19.04
CA LYS A 216 -21.80 -5.47 -20.29
C LYS A 216 -20.90 -6.11 -21.34
N LEU A 217 -19.64 -5.68 -21.47
CA LEU A 217 -18.67 -6.30 -22.38
C LEU A 217 -18.46 -7.77 -22.06
N LEU A 218 -18.45 -8.13 -20.78
CA LEU A 218 -18.30 -9.51 -20.30
C LEU A 218 -19.62 -10.29 -20.23
N GLY A 219 -20.75 -9.68 -20.59
CA GLY A 219 -22.06 -10.35 -20.65
C GLY A 219 -22.85 -10.39 -19.33
N HIS A 220 -22.47 -9.57 -18.34
CA HIS A 220 -23.18 -9.42 -17.07
C HIS A 220 -24.11 -8.20 -17.08
N VAL A 221 -25.16 -8.20 -16.25
CA VAL A 221 -26.15 -7.11 -16.22
C VAL A 221 -25.58 -5.86 -15.53
N ASN A 222 -24.77 -6.06 -14.49
CA ASN A 222 -24.15 -5.00 -13.70
C ASN A 222 -22.80 -5.47 -13.11
N TYR A 223 -22.03 -4.53 -12.59
CA TYR A 223 -20.70 -4.80 -12.04
C TYR A 223 -20.71 -5.64 -10.75
N ALA A 224 -21.80 -5.68 -9.99
CA ALA A 224 -21.88 -6.49 -8.78
C ALA A 224 -22.11 -7.99 -9.07
N GLU A 225 -22.63 -8.32 -10.25
CA GLU A 225 -22.77 -9.70 -10.73
C GLU A 225 -21.50 -10.27 -11.35
N LEU A 226 -20.54 -9.41 -11.70
CA LEU A 226 -19.24 -9.78 -12.27
C LEU A 226 -18.31 -10.32 -11.18
#